data_AF-A0A1V2NPM4-F1
#
_entry.id   AF-A0A1V2NPM4-F1
#
_cell.length_a   1.000
_cell.length_b   1.000
_cell.length_c   1.000
_cell.angle_alpha   90.00
_cell.angle_beta   90.00
_cell.angle_gamma   90.00
#
_symmetry.space_group_name_H-M   'P 1'
#
loop_
_entity.id
_entity.type
_entity.pdbx_description
1 polymer ?
#
loop_
_entity_poly.entity_id
_entity_poly.type
_entity_poly.pdbx_seq_one_letter_code
_entity_poly.pdbx_strand_id
1 'polypeptide(L)' 'MGTNTRRTQVDAIDDLTAQLRLANHIAALSLGASALEHDSTEYKNPATQIRADRRNAVRAFVRAGIDIEETKE' A
#
# COMPACT_ATOMS: atom_id res chain seq x y z
N MET A 1 -1.75 -25.20 -29.55
CA MET A 1 -3.16 -25.02 -29.16
C MET A 1 -3.21 -23.85 -28.19
N GLY A 2 -3.55 -22.65 -28.66
CA GLY A 2 -3.77 -21.50 -27.78
C GLY A 2 -5.10 -21.70 -27.07
N THR A 3 -5.07 -21.98 -25.78
CA THR A 3 -6.28 -21.97 -24.96
C THR A 3 -6.73 -20.52 -24.88
N ASN A 4 -7.70 -20.15 -25.74
CA ASN A 4 -8.49 -18.92 -25.59
C ASN A 4 -9.35 -19.05 -24.34
N THR A 5 -8.71 -19.04 -23.18
CA THR A 5 -9.38 -18.88 -21.89
C THR A 5 -9.96 -17.47 -21.93
N ARG A 6 -11.28 -17.37 -22.10
CA ARG A 6 -11.97 -16.08 -22.11
C ARG A 6 -11.68 -15.41 -20.77
N ARG A 7 -11.03 -14.25 -20.82
CA ARG A 7 -10.78 -13.44 -19.63
C ARG A 7 -12.10 -13.18 -18.94
N THR A 8 -12.19 -13.55 -17.67
CA THR A 8 -13.41 -13.37 -16.89
C THR A 8 -13.51 -11.94 -16.39
N GLN A 9 -14.71 -11.52 -15.99
CA GLN A 9 -14.89 -10.23 -15.32
C GLN A 9 -14.09 -10.18 -14.00
N VAL A 10 -13.92 -11.32 -13.33
CA VAL A 10 -13.12 -11.44 -12.10
C VAL A 10 -11.66 -11.13 -12.37
N ASP A 11 -11.06 -11.72 -13.42
CA ASP A 11 -9.66 -11.45 -13.79
C ASP A 11 -9.43 -9.96 -14.08
N ALA A 12 -10.38 -9.31 -14.77
CA ALA A 12 -10.29 -7.88 -15.05
C ALA A 12 -10.39 -7.01 -13.78
N ILE A 13 -11.20 -7.42 -12.81
CA ILE A 13 -11.32 -6.73 -11.51
C ILE A 13 -10.04 -6.92 -10.69
N ASP A 14 -9.46 -8.12 -10.71
CA ASP A 14 -8.21 -8.40 -10.00
C ASP A 14 -7.05 -7.57 -10.57
N ASP A 15 -6.96 -7.47 -11.90
CA ASP A 15 -5.97 -6.62 -12.57
C ASP A 15 -6.16 -5.13 -12.25
N LEU A 16 -7.40 -4.63 -12.29
CA LEU A 16 -7.70 -3.26 -11.88
C LEU A 16 -7.31 -3.01 -10.43
N THR A 17 -7.59 -3.97 -9.55
CA THR A 17 -7.24 -3.89 -8.13
C THR A 17 -5.72 -3.86 -7.94
N ALA A 18 -4.97 -4.65 -8.72
CA ALA A 18 -3.50 -4.63 -8.70
C ALA A 18 -2.95 -3.28 -9.17
N GLN A 19 -3.52 -2.69 -10.24
CA GLN A 19 -3.11 -1.38 -10.74
C GLN A 19 -3.39 -0.26 -9.73
N LEU A 20 -4.54 -0.29 -9.05
CA LEU A 20 -4.86 0.69 -7.99
C LEU A 20 -3.90 0.58 -6.80
N ARG A 21 -3.50 -0.64 -6.42
CA ARG A 21 -2.47 -0.83 -5.38
C ARG A 21 -1.15 -0.22 -5.81
N LEU A 22 -0.70 -0.47 -7.05
CA LEU A 22 0.53 0.11 -7.59
C LEU A 22 0.49 1.65 -7.60
N ALA A 23 -0.61 2.24 -8.09
CA ALA A 23 -0.79 3.68 -8.13
C ALA A 23 -0.69 4.32 -6.74
N ASN A 24 -1.29 3.69 -5.72
CA ASN A 24 -1.19 4.15 -4.34
C ASN A 24 0.26 4.12 -3.81
N HIS A 25 1.05 3.11 -4.17
CA HIS A 25 2.46 3.07 -3.80
C HIS A 25 3.27 4.17 -4.47
N ILE A 26 3.04 4.43 -5.77
CA ILE A 26 3.70 5.52 -6.50
C ILE A 26 3.34 6.88 -5.91
N ALA A 27 2.06 7.11 -5.60
CA ALA A 27 1.62 8.34 -4.96
C ALA A 27 2.29 8.55 -3.60
N ALA A 28 2.46 7.49 -2.80
CA ALA A 28 3.17 7.55 -1.53
C ALA A 28 4.64 7.97 -1.72
N LEU A 29 5.32 7.45 -2.74
CA LEU A 29 6.69 7.86 -3.09
C LEU A 29 6.77 9.33 -3.54
N SER A 30 5.77 9.83 -4.27
CA SER A 30 5.75 11.22 -4.75
C SER A 30 5.55 12.28 -3.66
N LEU A 31 5.02 11.91 -2.50
CA LEU A 31 4.76 12.82 -1.38
C LEU A 31 6.01 13.12 -0.53
N GLY A 32 7.17 12.52 -0.85
CA GLY A 32 8.44 12.74 -0.16
C GLY A 32 8.62 11.86 1.09
N ALA A 33 9.83 11.89 1.67
CA ALA A 33 10.23 10.98 2.75
C ALA A 33 9.31 11.07 4.00
N SER A 34 8.80 12.26 4.32
CA SER A 34 7.90 12.47 5.47
C SER A 34 6.55 11.76 5.32
N ALA A 35 6.08 11.50 4.10
CA ALA A 35 4.85 10.75 3.88
C ALA A 35 4.98 9.25 4.24
N LEU A 36 6.22 8.76 4.31
CA LEU A 36 6.58 7.39 4.66
C LEU A 36 6.84 7.20 6.16
N GLU A 37 6.83 8.27 6.94
CA GLU A 37 7.01 8.21 8.39
C GLU A 37 5.90 7.39 9.06
N HIS A 38 6.29 6.61 10.07
CA HIS A 38 5.38 5.81 10.86
C HIS A 38 4.49 6.73 11.71
N ASP A 39 3.18 6.56 11.63
CA ASP A 39 2.23 7.24 12.51
C ASP A 39 2.11 6.47 13.82
N SER A 40 2.77 6.95 14.88
CA SER A 40 2.77 6.36 16.23
C SER A 40 1.58 6.79 17.09
N THR A 41 0.62 7.54 16.52
CA THR A 41 -0.52 8.05 17.27
C THR A 41 -1.44 6.91 17.73
N GLU A 42 -1.68 6.81 19.02
CA GLU A 42 -2.73 5.95 19.57
C GLU A 42 -4.10 6.61 19.45
N TYR A 43 -4.94 6.07 18.56
CA TYR A 43 -6.30 6.55 18.35
C TYR A 43 -7.27 5.87 19.30
N LYS A 44 -8.03 6.67 20.06
CA LYS A 44 -9.09 6.17 20.96
C LYS A 44 -10.21 5.43 20.23
N ASN A 45 -10.42 5.72 18.94
CA ASN A 45 -11.42 5.05 18.12
C ASN A 45 -10.78 3.84 17.40
N PRO A 46 -11.26 2.61 17.64
CA PRO A 46 -10.69 1.41 17.04
C PRO A 46 -10.75 1.40 15.51
N ALA A 47 -11.80 1.99 14.91
CA ALA A 47 -11.90 2.07 13.45
C ALA A 47 -10.84 3.00 12.85
N THR A 48 -10.46 4.05 13.57
CA THR A 48 -9.40 4.97 13.15
C THR A 48 -8.03 4.33 13.34
N GLN A 49 -7.81 3.61 14.44
CA GLN A 49 -6.58 2.86 14.69
C GLN A 49 -6.32 1.85 13.56
N ILE A 50 -7.31 1.03 13.18
CA ILE A 50 -7.19 0.07 12.08
C ILE A 50 -6.78 0.74 10.76
N ARG A 51 -7.31 1.94 10.48
CA ARG A 51 -6.93 2.71 9.28
C ARG A 51 -5.48 3.21 9.37
N ALA A 52 -5.03 3.65 10.54
CA ALA A 52 -3.66 4.06 10.76
C ALA A 52 -2.68 2.88 10.59
N ASP A 53 -2.99 1.74 11.19
CA ASP A 53 -2.20 0.51 11.06
C ASP A 53 -2.07 0.07 9.60
N ARG A 54 -3.17 0.12 8.85
CA ARG A 54 -3.17 -0.21 7.41
C ARG A 54 -2.30 0.76 6.60
N ARG A 55 -2.30 2.06 6.91
CA ARG A 55 -1.40 3.03 6.25
C ARG A 55 0.06 2.76 6.63
N ASN A 56 0.34 2.49 7.90
CA ASN A 56 1.69 2.18 8.38
C ASN A 56 2.26 0.92 7.73
N ALA A 57 1.44 -0.11 7.50
CA ALA A 57 1.85 -1.30 6.76
C ALA A 57 2.27 -0.98 5.31
N VAL A 58 1.50 -0.13 4.62
CA VAL A 58 1.85 0.32 3.25
C VAL A 58 3.14 1.14 3.27
N ARG A 59 3.30 2.05 4.23
CA ARG A 59 4.53 2.85 4.38
C ARG A 59 5.75 1.98 4.66
N ALA A 60 5.62 0.97 5.52
CA ALA A 60 6.70 0.01 5.80
C ALA A 60 7.10 -0.78 4.56
N PHE A 61 6.13 -1.26 3.78
CA PHE A 61 6.40 -1.94 2.51
C PHE A 61 7.15 -1.04 1.52
N VAL A 62 6.73 0.22 1.41
CA VAL A 62 7.39 1.19 0.52
C VAL A 62 8.80 1.51 1.02
N ARG A 63 9.01 1.77 2.32
CA ARG A 63 10.34 2.02 2.93
C ARG A 63 11.32 0.86 2.65
N ALA A 64 10.86 -0.38 2.82
CA ALA A 64 11.66 -1.57 2.54
C ALA A 64 12.03 -1.69 1.04
N GLY A 65 11.17 -1.24 0.13
CA GLY A 65 11.44 -1.26 -1.31
C GLY A 65 12.43 -0.21 -1.80
N ILE A 66 12.77 0.80 -0.98
CA ILE A 66 13.67 1.91 -1.32
C ILE A 66 14.89 2.02 -0.38
N ASP A 67 15.19 0.95 0.37
CA ASP A 67 16.32 0.86 1.32
C ASP A 67 16.39 2.00 2.35
N ILE A 68 15.24 2.52 2.79
CA ILE A 68 15.21 3.42 3.96
C ILE A 68 15.15 2.53 5.21
N GLU A 69 16.26 2.45 5.94
CA GLU A 69 16.32 1.74 7.23
C GLU A 69 15.34 2.35 8.23
N GLU A 70 14.60 1.50 8.96
CA GLU A 70 13.73 1.97 10.04
C GLU A 70 14.59 2.53 11.18
N THR A 71 14.68 3.85 11.30
CA THR A 71 15.06 4.49 12.56
C THR A 71 13.96 4.18 13.58
N LYS A 72 14.21 3.16 14.41
CA LYS A 72 13.48 2.94 15.66
C LYS A 72 13.89 4.06 16.62
N GLU A 73 13.00 5.02 16.84
CA GLU A 73 13.01 5.87 18.03
C GLU A 73 12.12 5.24 19.12
#